data_AF-A0A4Y7PXW3-F1
#
_entry.id   AF-A0A4Y7PXW3-F1
#
_cell.length_a   1.000
_cell.length_b   1.000
_cell.length_c   1.000
_cell.angle_alpha   90.00
_cell.angle_beta   90.00
_cell.angle_gamma   90.00
#
_symmetry.space_group_name_H-M   'P 1'
#
loop_
_entity.id
_entity.type
_entity.pdbx_description
1 polymer ?
#
loop_
_entity_poly.entity_id
_entity_poly.type
_entity_poly.pdbx_seq_one_letter_code
_entity_poly.pdbx_strand_id
1 'polypeptide(L)'
;EKDPLGGCFCQARSHTLSLYTPICFYCGLILCKQNLPYHACPHCSTVLLSEAKSSALIDQLERNVTETLANEAAERDRVAEEARRAAGAFPTL
;
A
#
# COMPACT_ATOMS: atom_id res chain seq x y z
N GLU A 1 -1.71 -10.96 -14.43
CA GLU A 1 -2.08 -12.40 -14.45
C GLU A 1 -3.05 -12.72 -13.31
N LYS A 2 -3.68 -13.89 -13.31
CA LYS A 2 -4.47 -14.33 -12.15
C LYS A 2 -3.55 -14.52 -10.93
N ASP A 3 -4.10 -14.29 -9.74
CA ASP A 3 -3.41 -14.62 -8.50
C ASP A 3 -3.13 -16.13 -8.44
N PRO A 4 -1.88 -16.57 -8.20
CA PRO A 4 -1.53 -17.99 -8.09
C PRO A 4 -2.27 -18.72 -6.96
N LEU A 5 -2.78 -17.98 -5.96
CA LEU A 5 -3.61 -18.52 -4.87
C LEU A 5 -5.11 -18.54 -5.22
N GLY A 6 -5.48 -18.22 -6.47
CA GLY A 6 -6.86 -18.23 -6.96
C GLY A 6 -7.65 -16.95 -6.65
N GLY A 7 -7.03 -15.96 -5.99
CA GLY A 7 -7.67 -14.72 -5.58
C GLY A 7 -8.76 -14.94 -4.52
N CYS A 8 -9.36 -13.84 -4.04
CA CYS A 8 -10.41 -13.94 -3.02
C CYS A 8 -11.81 -13.87 -3.64
N PHE A 9 -12.53 -14.98 -3.61
CA PHE A 9 -14.00 -14.99 -3.68
C PHE A 9 -14.52 -14.96 -2.25
N CYS A 10 -15.00 -13.82 -1.78
CA CYS A 10 -15.23 -13.59 -0.35
C CYS A 10 -16.19 -14.62 0.31
N GLN A 11 -16.98 -15.40 -0.43
CA GLN A 11 -17.82 -16.50 0.09
C GLN A 11 -18.62 -16.10 1.35
N ALA A 12 -19.28 -14.94 1.30
CA ALA A 12 -20.03 -14.34 2.42
C ALA A 12 -19.20 -13.97 3.68
N ARG A 13 -17.86 -13.98 3.59
CA ARG A 13 -16.98 -13.42 4.62
C ARG A 13 -16.79 -11.92 4.42
N SER A 14 -16.76 -11.18 5.54
CA SER A 14 -16.50 -9.75 5.55
C SER A 14 -15.00 -9.48 5.46
N HIS A 15 -14.58 -8.84 4.37
CA HIS A 15 -13.22 -8.34 4.19
C HIS A 15 -13.26 -6.84 3.90
N THR A 16 -12.19 -6.12 4.30
CA THR A 16 -12.00 -4.73 3.87
C THR A 16 -11.87 -4.67 2.35
N LEU A 17 -12.46 -3.64 1.73
CA LEU A 17 -12.34 -3.39 0.30
C LEU A 17 -10.89 -3.13 -0.10
N SER A 18 -10.54 -3.47 -1.35
CA SER A 18 -9.27 -3.07 -1.93
C SER A 18 -9.19 -1.54 -1.99
N LEU A 19 -8.10 -0.96 -1.48
CA LEU A 19 -7.88 0.49 -1.48
C LEU A 19 -7.68 1.05 -2.89
N TYR A 20 -7.17 0.23 -3.80
CA TYR A 20 -6.74 0.69 -5.13
C TYR A 20 -7.73 0.26 -6.24
N THR A 21 -8.38 -0.88 -6.07
CA THR A 21 -9.28 -1.47 -7.07
C THR A 21 -10.50 -2.10 -6.38
N PRO A 22 -11.41 -1.31 -5.77
CA PRO A 22 -12.53 -1.87 -4.99
C PRO A 22 -13.60 -2.57 -5.84
N ILE A 23 -13.61 -2.35 -7.16
CA ILE A 23 -14.57 -2.93 -8.09
C ILE A 23 -13.91 -3.27 -9.41
N CYS A 24 -14.28 -4.40 -9.99
CA CYS A 24 -13.97 -4.71 -11.38
C CYS A 24 -14.97 -3.98 -12.30
N PHE A 25 -14.51 -3.01 -13.08
CA PHE A 25 -15.37 -2.26 -14.01
C PHE A 25 -15.88 -3.09 -15.20
N TYR A 26 -15.37 -4.31 -15.40
CA TYR A 26 -15.82 -5.20 -16.47
C TYR A 26 -16.99 -6.09 -16.04
N CYS A 27 -16.88 -6.78 -14.90
CA CYS A 27 -17.91 -7.71 -14.42
C CYS A 27 -18.70 -7.23 -13.20
N GLY A 28 -18.36 -6.08 -12.62
CA GLY A 28 -19.02 -5.52 -11.43
C GLY A 28 -18.66 -6.20 -10.11
N LEU A 29 -17.72 -7.15 -10.11
CA LEU A 29 -17.31 -7.84 -8.87
C LEU A 29 -16.65 -6.85 -7.90
N ILE A 30 -17.14 -6.80 -6.66
CA ILE A 30 -16.50 -6.08 -5.56
C ILE A 30 -15.28 -6.85 -5.08
N LEU A 31 -14.14 -6.17 -5.00
CA LEU A 31 -12.85 -6.76 -4.68
C LEU A 31 -12.40 -6.32 -3.28
N CYS A 32 -11.94 -7.29 -2.51
CA CYS A 32 -11.38 -7.06 -1.19
C CYS A 32 -9.86 -6.88 -1.23
N LYS A 33 -9.29 -6.44 -0.11
CA LYS A 33 -7.84 -6.21 0.06
C LYS A 33 -6.97 -7.43 -0.24
N GLN A 34 -7.53 -8.63 -0.18
CA GLN A 34 -6.80 -9.87 -0.46
C GLN A 34 -6.49 -10.02 -1.96
N ASN A 35 -7.34 -9.45 -2.82
CA ASN A 35 -7.06 -9.41 -4.25
C ASN A 35 -6.20 -8.18 -4.57
N LEU A 36 -4.89 -8.39 -4.69
CA LEU A 36 -3.95 -7.31 -4.94
C LEU A 36 -4.20 -6.65 -6.31
N PRO A 37 -3.98 -5.34 -6.44
CA PRO A 37 -4.41 -4.57 -7.61
C PRO A 37 -3.69 -4.92 -8.91
N TYR A 38 -2.51 -5.55 -8.82
CA TYR A 38 -1.73 -6.03 -9.98
C TYR A 38 -2.19 -7.40 -10.50
N HIS A 39 -3.07 -8.09 -9.77
CA HIS A 39 -3.70 -9.31 -10.26
C HIS A 39 -4.95 -9.02 -11.09
N ALA A 40 -5.27 -9.94 -12.00
CA ALA A 40 -6.49 -9.91 -12.77
C ALA A 40 -7.71 -10.23 -11.88
N CYS A 41 -8.90 -9.84 -12.34
CA CYS A 41 -10.15 -10.17 -11.67
C CYS A 41 -10.27 -11.70 -11.50
N PRO A 42 -10.58 -12.21 -10.29
CA PRO A 42 -10.70 -13.64 -10.08
C PRO A 42 -11.88 -14.26 -10.84
N HIS A 43 -12.94 -13.48 -11.10
CA HIS A 43 -14.13 -13.93 -11.82
C HIS A 43 -13.96 -13.90 -13.34
N CYS A 44 -13.68 -12.73 -13.94
CA CYS A 44 -13.64 -12.57 -15.40
C CYS A 44 -12.23 -12.58 -16.00
N SER A 45 -11.18 -12.66 -15.19
CA SER A 45 -9.77 -12.63 -15.64
C SER A 45 -9.33 -11.32 -16.32
N THR A 46 -10.16 -10.28 -16.30
CA THR A 46 -9.81 -8.96 -16.85
C THR A 46 -8.77 -8.27 -15.98
N VAL A 47 -7.81 -7.58 -16.60
CA VAL A 47 -6.83 -6.75 -15.91
C VAL A 47 -7.55 -5.58 -15.22
N LEU A 48 -7.30 -5.39 -13.93
CA LEU A 48 -8.04 -4.40 -13.12
C LEU A 48 -7.50 -2.98 -13.26
N LEU A 49 -6.20 -2.85 -13.51
CA LEU A 49 -5.53 -1.57 -13.73
C LEU A 49 -5.17 -1.44 -15.21
N SER A 50 -5.43 -0.27 -15.79
CA SER A 50 -4.78 0.10 -17.04
C SER A 50 -3.30 0.37 -16.79
N GLU A 51 -2.48 0.28 -17.83
CA GLU A 51 -1.03 0.55 -17.74
C GLU A 51 -0.74 1.93 -17.11
N ALA A 52 -1.45 2.98 -17.54
CA ALA A 52 -1.34 4.31 -16.96
C ALA A 52 -1.70 4.37 -15.47
N LYS A 53 -2.76 3.67 -15.04
CA LYS A 53 -3.14 3.61 -13.62
C LYS A 53 -2.15 2.78 -12.79
N SER A 54 -1.56 1.76 -13.40
CA SER A 54 -0.53 0.95 -12.77
C SER A 54 0.74 1.77 -12.54
N SER A 55 1.19 2.53 -13.55
CA SER A 55 2.33 3.45 -13.41
C SER A 55 2.08 4.49 -12.32
N ALA A 56 0.91 5.16 -12.36
CA ALA A 56 0.56 6.17 -11.36
C ALA A 56 0.51 5.59 -9.93
N LEU A 57 0.05 4.34 -9.78
CA LEU A 57 0.05 3.65 -8.49
C LEU A 57 1.48 3.35 -8.01
N ILE A 58 2.38 2.91 -8.90
CA ILE A 58 3.79 2.71 -8.57
C ILE A 58 4.42 4.03 -8.11
N ASP A 59 4.25 5.12 -8.86
CA ASP A 59 4.77 6.44 -8.51
C ASP A 59 4.22 6.96 -7.16
N GLN A 60 2.95 6.65 -6.86
CA GLN A 60 2.37 6.97 -5.55
C GLN A 60 3.00 6.14 -4.44
N LEU A 61 3.18 4.83 -4.64
CA LEU A 61 3.79 3.95 -3.65
C LEU A 61 5.25 4.32 -3.39
N GLU A 62 6.02 4.64 -4.41
CA GLU A 62 7.41 5.08 -4.28
C GLU A 62 7.51 6.36 -3.46
N ARG A 63 6.66 7.37 -3.75
CA ARG A 63 6.58 8.60 -2.95
C ARG A 63 6.24 8.32 -1.49
N ASN A 64 5.24 7.46 -1.24
CA ASN A 64 4.85 7.09 0.12
C ASN A 64 5.99 6.40 0.88
N VAL A 65 6.76 5.53 0.21
CA VAL A 65 7.93 4.89 0.82
C VAL A 65 9.00 5.92 1.15
N THR A 66 9.35 6.82 0.22
CA THR A 66 10.33 7.87 0.46
C THR A 66 9.93 8.78 1.63
N GLU A 67 8.67 9.22 1.68
CA GLU A 67 8.14 10.05 2.75
C GLU A 67 8.18 9.33 4.10
N THR A 68 7.75 8.06 4.13
CA THR A 68 7.77 7.25 5.36
C THR A 68 9.19 7.10 5.90
N LEU A 69 10.16 6.79 5.03
CA LEU A 69 11.57 6.65 5.44
C LEU A 69 12.17 7.96 5.94
N ALA A 70 11.81 9.10 5.34
CA ALA A 70 12.25 10.42 5.79
C ALA A 70 11.68 10.74 7.18
N ASN A 71 10.41 10.43 7.42
CA ASN A 71 9.77 10.62 8.72
C ASN A 71 10.38 9.73 9.79
N GLU A 72 10.64 8.45 9.49
CA GLU A 72 11.31 7.52 10.40
C GLU A 72 12.76 7.93 10.72
N ALA A 73 13.48 8.52 9.75
CA ALA A 73 14.82 9.08 9.99
C ALA A 73 14.76 10.30 10.92
N ALA A 74 13.88 11.26 10.62
CA ALA A 74 13.70 12.45 11.44
C ALA A 74 13.28 12.11 12.89
N GLU A 75 12.43 11.11 13.07
CA GLU A 75 12.02 10.66 14.39
C GLU A 75 13.16 10.00 15.16
N ARG A 76 13.98 9.18 14.49
CA ARG A 76 15.19 8.61 15.11
C ARG A 76 16.16 9.69 15.58
N ASP A 77 16.38 10.72 14.77
CA ASP A 77 17.27 11.83 15.13
C ASP A 77 16.72 12.64 16.31
N ARG A 78 15.39 12.89 16.33
CA ARG A 78 14.71 13.57 17.45
C ARG A 78 14.87 12.79 18.75
N VAL A 79 14.56 11.50 18.75
CA VAL A 79 14.68 10.63 19.93
C VAL A 79 16.13 10.57 20.42
N ALA A 80 17.11 10.49 19.51
CA ALA A 80 18.53 10.47 19.86
C ALA A 80 19.02 11.80 20.45
N GLU A 81 18.52 12.93 19.96
CA GLU A 81 18.82 14.26 20.49
C GLU A 81 18.15 14.49 21.86
N GLU A 82 16.90 14.07 22.03
CA GLU A 82 16.19 14.12 23.30
C GLU A 82 16.89 13.28 24.38
N ALA A 83 17.35 12.07 24.02
CA ALA A 83 18.13 11.22 24.92
C ALA A 83 19.46 11.86 25.32
N ARG A 84 20.17 12.51 24.37
CA ARG A 84 21.40 13.27 24.66
C ARG A 84 21.15 14.44 25.60
N ARG A 85 20.10 15.22 25.37
CA ARG A 85 19.68 16.33 26.25
C ARG A 85 19.31 15.85 27.65
N ALA A 86 18.56 14.75 27.75
CA ALA A 86 18.19 14.15 29.03
C ALA A 86 19.41 13.65 29.83
N ALA A 87 20.46 13.19 29.14
CA ALA A 87 21.75 12.83 29.74
C ALA A 87 22.63 14.03 30.11
N GLY A 88 22.17 15.27 29.89
CA GLY A 88 22.91 16.49 30.20
C GLY A 88 23.94 16.90 29.15
N ALA A 89 23.92 16.30 27.95
CA ALA A 89 24.78 16.73 26.84
C ALA A 89 24.30 18.08 26.29
N PHE A 90 25.23 19.02 26.12
CA PHE A 90 24.97 20.35 25.55
C PHE A 90 24.86 20.27 24.02
N PRO A 91 23.96 21.03 23.35
CA PRO A 91 23.82 20.98 21.89
C PRO A 91 25.11 21.43 21.19
N THR A 92 25.57 20.67 20.19
CA THR A 92 26.65 21.10 19.29
C THR A 92 26.09 22.03 18.22
N LEU A 93 26.50 23.30 18.24
CA LEU A 93 26.18 24.33 17.25
C LEU A 93 26.76 24.00 15.86
#